data_AF-K9MZA5-F1
#
_entry.id   AF-K9MZA5-F1
#
_cell.length_a   1.000
_cell.length_b   1.000
_cell.length_c   1.000
_cell.angle_alpha   90.00
_cell.angle_beta   90.00
_cell.angle_gamma   90.00
#
_symmetry.space_group_name_H-M   'P 1'
#
loop_
_entity.id
_entity.type
_entity.pdbx_description
1 polymer ?
#
loop_
_entity_poly.entity_id
_entity_poly.type
_entity_poly.pdbx_seq_one_letter_code
_entity_poly.pdbx_strand_id
1 'polypeptide(L)'
;MDAISGIPSLTAGIDKGQGTGYTDNLNNSHVRPRGQPTLVNKPVHLHSTQPPVGEATDRILINVSGLKFETHVQTLESNPDTLLGNAVKRAKYYDSVRNEYFFDRNRPAFDAILFYYQSGGKLLRPANVPMDVFADEIRFYELGDDVLHKVEQEEGYIEEEKPILPENKLQRQIWQLFEFPDTSMPARFVAIFSVFVITLSIVTFCIETLPQFQKKEEDLYVSVNGTLVPVDNRFDQPWFSMETACIIWFTFEYIMRLISSPQKLIFIRSFLNMIDIVAILPYYITLPMQDTKASSLGVLRVIRLVRVFRIFKLSRHSRGLQILGHTLRASLRELGLLIFFLLIGVILFSSAVYYAEGGEKGTHFKSIPDAFWWAVVTMTTVGYGDMRPITVWGKIVGSLCAISGVLTIALPVPVIVSNFNYFYHRENEQRAAEASKKEKEKKEAERKLKEEQEAQLDEQEVEKLTNSTQWGGKPRYEALDRNGMNGPEHYTELEQITSIKDRKAANKANTAVVANSMPIVDYSDAKVRFETGV
;
A
#
# COMPACT_ATOMS: atom_id res chain seq x y z
N MET A 1 -31.39 31.41 -32.42
CA MET A 1 -32.22 32.60 -32.21
C MET A 1 -31.81 33.19 -30.87
N ASP A 2 -31.30 34.41 -30.96
CA ASP A 2 -30.67 35.21 -29.92
C ASP A 2 -31.62 35.71 -28.82
N ALA A 3 -30.99 36.33 -27.81
CA ALA A 3 -31.53 37.16 -26.72
C ALA A 3 -32.20 36.36 -25.58
N ILE A 4 -31.88 36.60 -24.30
CA ILE A 4 -32.03 37.89 -23.59
C ILE A 4 -30.95 38.05 -22.50
N SER A 5 -30.49 39.30 -22.39
CA SER A 5 -29.47 39.88 -21.52
C SER A 5 -30.05 40.71 -20.36
N GLY A 6 -29.25 40.92 -19.30
CA GLY A 6 -29.31 42.04 -18.34
C GLY A 6 -29.93 41.66 -16.98
N ILE A 7 -29.47 42.10 -15.80
CA ILE A 7 -28.77 43.33 -15.33
C ILE A 7 -28.21 43.03 -13.87
N PRO A 8 -27.56 43.93 -13.10
CA PRO A 8 -26.14 44.34 -13.06
C PRO A 8 -25.37 44.08 -11.73
N SER A 9 -24.07 44.37 -11.82
CA SER A 9 -23.05 44.58 -10.78
C SER A 9 -23.34 45.67 -9.72
N LEU A 10 -22.86 45.44 -8.50
CA LEU A 10 -22.73 46.44 -7.43
C LEU A 10 -21.27 46.52 -6.96
N THR A 11 -20.64 47.66 -7.22
CA THR A 11 -19.42 48.15 -6.57
C THR A 11 -19.74 49.50 -5.94
N ALA A 12 -19.42 49.65 -4.66
CA ALA A 12 -19.29 50.95 -3.99
C ALA A 12 -18.41 50.76 -2.74
N GLY A 13 -17.28 51.46 -2.70
CA GLY A 13 -16.56 51.76 -1.46
C GLY A 13 -16.92 53.17 -0.98
N ILE A 14 -16.47 53.52 0.24
CA ILE A 14 -15.94 54.83 0.67
C ILE A 14 -15.63 54.84 2.19
N ASP A 15 -14.39 55.28 2.51
CA ASP A 15 -13.86 56.05 3.67
C ASP A 15 -14.09 55.61 5.15
N LYS A 16 -13.31 55.97 6.17
CA LYS A 16 -11.96 56.56 6.44
C LYS A 16 -11.73 56.52 7.96
N GLY A 17 -10.48 56.56 8.41
CA GLY A 17 -10.07 56.98 9.77
C GLY A 17 -8.68 56.46 10.15
N GLN A 18 -7.60 57.24 9.92
CA GLN A 18 -6.76 57.93 10.93
C GLN A 18 -6.10 56.99 11.97
N GLY A 19 -4.81 57.02 12.31
CA GLY A 19 -3.64 57.91 12.14
C GLY A 19 -2.65 57.47 13.25
N THR A 20 -1.36 57.29 13.00
CA THR A 20 -0.19 58.12 13.39
C THR A 20 1.04 57.24 13.05
N GLY A 21 2.17 57.64 12.47
CA GLY A 21 2.99 58.85 12.66
C GLY A 21 4.16 58.52 13.59
N TYR A 22 5.37 58.25 13.06
CA TYR A 22 6.65 58.77 13.59
C TYR A 22 7.85 58.39 12.69
N THR A 23 8.81 59.31 12.65
CA THR A 23 9.88 59.60 11.69
C THR A 23 11.22 58.90 11.93
N ASP A 24 11.98 58.74 10.83
CA ASP A 24 13.43 58.91 10.59
C ASP A 24 14.48 58.68 11.69
N ASN A 25 15.56 57.97 11.30
CA ASN A 25 16.93 58.49 11.49
C ASN A 25 17.99 57.78 10.62
N LEU A 26 18.82 58.61 9.96
CA LEU A 26 20.07 58.31 9.27
C LEU A 26 21.25 58.17 10.25
N ASN A 27 22.19 57.25 10.00
CA ASN A 27 23.65 57.56 10.00
C ASN A 27 24.56 56.35 9.64
N ASN A 28 25.21 56.48 8.48
CA ASN A 28 26.65 56.43 8.21
C ASN A 28 27.59 55.44 8.95
N SER A 29 28.30 54.58 8.20
CA SER A 29 29.79 54.59 8.12
C SER A 29 30.38 53.48 7.24
N HIS A 30 31.29 53.91 6.35
CA HIS A 30 32.22 53.12 5.53
C HIS A 30 33.46 52.71 6.33
N VAL A 31 33.92 51.45 6.27
CA VAL A 31 35.34 51.07 6.40
C VAL A 31 35.63 49.78 5.61
N ARG A 32 36.59 49.83 4.66
CA ARG A 32 37.28 48.66 4.07
C ARG A 32 38.50 48.28 4.92
N PRO A 33 39.04 47.06 4.76
CA PRO A 33 40.50 46.93 4.72
C PRO A 33 41.01 46.11 3.51
N ARG A 34 42.25 46.41 3.08
CA ARG A 34 43.06 45.73 2.05
C ARG A 34 44.35 45.17 2.69
N GLY A 35 44.82 44.03 2.17
CA GLY A 35 46.20 43.50 2.22
C GLY A 35 46.44 42.49 3.36
N GLN A 36 47.07 41.32 3.20
CA GLN A 36 48.08 40.80 2.24
C GLN A 36 48.11 39.24 2.25
N PRO A 37 48.91 38.54 1.41
CA PRO A 37 48.54 37.27 0.77
C PRO A 37 49.12 36.02 1.44
N THR A 38 48.40 34.90 1.34
CA THR A 38 48.94 33.56 1.63
C THR A 38 48.81 32.66 0.39
N LEU A 39 49.96 32.08 0.05
CA LEU A 39 50.19 31.15 -1.05
C LEU A 39 49.29 29.92 -0.92
N VAL A 40 48.43 29.67 -1.92
CA VAL A 40 47.74 28.39 -2.08
C VAL A 40 48.39 27.64 -3.23
N ASN A 41 48.92 26.47 -2.91
CA ASN A 41 49.51 25.51 -3.84
C ASN A 41 48.51 25.15 -4.95
N LYS A 42 48.95 25.27 -6.21
CA LYS A 42 48.26 24.71 -7.38
C LYS A 42 48.28 23.18 -7.32
N PRO A 43 47.17 22.47 -7.61
CA PRO A 43 47.25 21.12 -8.11
C PRO A 43 47.68 21.15 -9.58
N VAL A 44 48.50 20.18 -9.94
CA VAL A 44 49.08 19.94 -11.27
C VAL A 44 47.96 19.69 -12.29
N HIS A 45 47.95 20.45 -13.38
CA HIS A 45 47.13 20.15 -14.56
C HIS A 45 47.62 18.86 -15.22
N LEU A 46 46.84 17.78 -15.13
CA LEU A 46 46.93 16.70 -16.11
C LEU A 46 46.37 17.24 -17.42
N HIS A 47 47.17 17.21 -18.48
CA HIS A 47 46.74 17.45 -19.86
C HIS A 47 45.64 16.44 -20.23
N SER A 48 44.39 16.88 -20.22
CA SER A 48 43.31 16.26 -20.99
C SER A 48 43.13 17.08 -22.25
N THR A 49 43.29 16.45 -23.39
CA THR A 49 43.12 17.00 -24.73
C THR A 49 41.71 17.59 -24.89
N GLN A 50 41.58 18.90 -24.80
CA GLN A 50 40.38 19.61 -25.24
C GLN A 50 40.39 19.73 -26.78
N PRO A 51 39.24 19.57 -27.46
CA PRO A 51 39.15 19.81 -28.89
C PRO A 51 39.27 21.33 -29.19
N PRO A 52 39.65 21.70 -30.42
CA PRO A 52 40.04 23.07 -30.75
C PRO A 52 38.85 24.03 -30.68
N VAL A 53 39.14 25.24 -30.17
CA VAL A 53 38.21 26.36 -30.05
C VAL A 53 37.86 26.88 -31.44
N GLY A 54 36.75 26.38 -31.99
CA GLY A 54 35.92 27.05 -32.99
C GLY A 54 34.51 27.12 -32.41
N GLU A 55 33.86 28.29 -32.48
CA GLU A 55 32.53 28.64 -31.94
C GLU A 55 31.76 27.44 -31.36
N ALA A 56 31.97 27.16 -30.07
CA ALA A 56 31.34 26.05 -29.39
C ALA A 56 29.83 26.32 -29.39
N THR A 57 29.09 25.61 -30.22
CA THR A 57 27.64 25.56 -30.10
C THR A 57 27.36 25.09 -28.68
N ASP A 58 26.68 25.92 -27.89
CA ASP A 58 26.31 25.67 -26.49
C ASP A 58 25.28 24.53 -26.34
N ARG A 59 25.21 23.65 -27.35
CA ARG A 59 24.22 22.62 -27.61
C ARG A 59 24.91 21.26 -27.64
N ILE A 60 24.28 20.28 -27.00
CA ILE A 60 24.70 18.89 -26.93
C ILE A 60 23.70 18.04 -27.72
N LEU A 61 24.23 17.11 -28.51
CA LEU A 61 23.44 16.09 -29.19
C LEU A 61 23.40 14.81 -28.35
N ILE A 62 22.19 14.30 -28.10
CA ILE A 62 21.95 13.05 -27.38
C ILE A 62 21.18 12.12 -28.30
N ASN A 63 21.77 10.98 -28.63
CA ASN A 63 21.20 9.96 -29.48
C ASN A 63 20.72 8.78 -28.63
N VAL A 64 19.41 8.59 -28.57
CA VAL A 64 18.77 7.46 -27.88
C VAL A 64 18.29 6.45 -28.91
N SER A 65 19.04 5.37 -29.07
CA SER A 65 18.73 4.26 -29.99
C SER A 65 18.35 4.72 -31.42
N GLY A 66 19.08 5.72 -31.93
CA GLY A 66 18.90 6.33 -33.25
C GLY A 66 18.02 7.58 -33.26
N LEU A 67 17.27 7.88 -32.20
CA LEU A 67 16.49 9.12 -32.08
C LEU A 67 17.37 10.23 -31.49
N LYS A 68 17.56 11.30 -32.26
CA LYS A 68 18.43 12.41 -31.89
C LYS A 68 17.64 13.51 -31.19
N PHE A 69 18.12 13.88 -30.02
CA PHE A 69 17.66 15.00 -29.21
C PHE A 69 18.77 16.03 -29.11
N GLU A 70 18.40 17.30 -28.99
CA GLU A 70 19.35 18.40 -28.89
C GLU A 70 18.89 19.35 -27.78
N THR A 71 19.82 19.75 -26.91
CA THR A 71 19.55 20.66 -25.79
C THR A 71 20.77 21.50 -25.47
N HIS A 72 20.64 22.51 -24.61
CA HIS A 72 21.78 23.31 -24.17
C HIS A 72 22.54 22.64 -23.02
N VAL A 73 23.86 22.87 -22.94
CA VAL A 73 24.69 22.40 -21.83
C VAL A 73 24.13 22.87 -20.48
N GLN A 74 23.77 24.15 -20.42
CA GLN A 74 23.21 24.81 -19.24
C GLN A 74 21.90 24.16 -18.77
N THR A 75 21.09 23.63 -19.70
CA THR A 75 19.83 22.94 -19.36
C THR A 75 20.11 21.67 -18.56
N LEU A 76 21.14 20.90 -18.92
CA LEU A 76 21.51 19.68 -18.21
C LEU A 76 22.20 20.00 -16.87
N GLU A 77 23.06 21.01 -16.86
CA GLU A 77 23.80 21.45 -15.67
C GLU A 77 22.91 22.05 -14.57
N SER A 78 21.62 22.31 -14.86
CA SER A 78 20.60 22.62 -13.85
C SER A 78 20.46 21.53 -12.77
N ASN A 79 20.82 20.27 -13.08
CA ASN A 79 20.76 19.14 -12.15
C ASN A 79 22.09 18.35 -12.15
N PRO A 80 23.15 18.86 -11.51
CA PRO A 80 24.52 18.31 -11.60
C PRO A 80 24.69 16.89 -11.06
N ASP A 81 23.79 16.44 -10.19
CA ASP A 81 23.89 15.12 -9.54
C ASP A 81 23.44 13.98 -10.46
N THR A 82 22.69 14.30 -11.51
CA THR A 82 22.15 13.33 -12.48
C THR A 82 23.19 12.86 -13.50
N LEU A 83 22.92 11.76 -14.20
CA LEU A 83 23.84 11.22 -15.23
C LEU A 83 24.12 12.25 -16.32
N LEU A 84 23.08 12.90 -16.85
CA LEU A 84 23.23 13.87 -17.94
C LEU A 84 23.73 15.24 -17.46
N GLY A 85 23.41 15.66 -16.22
CA GLY A 85 23.90 16.92 -15.68
C GLY A 85 25.38 16.89 -15.31
N ASN A 86 25.89 15.72 -14.90
CA ASN A 86 27.29 15.56 -14.54
C ASN A 86 28.19 15.25 -15.76
N ALA A 87 29.12 16.16 -16.08
CA ALA A 87 30.03 16.01 -17.22
C ALA A 87 30.88 14.74 -17.16
N VAL A 88 31.29 14.31 -15.96
CA VAL A 88 32.11 13.11 -15.77
C VAL A 88 31.29 11.84 -15.98
N LYS A 89 30.05 11.79 -15.47
CA LYS A 89 29.17 10.62 -15.63
C LYS A 89 28.78 10.42 -17.09
N ARG A 90 28.37 11.49 -17.80
CA ARG A 90 27.98 11.38 -19.21
C ARG A 90 29.15 11.11 -20.16
N ALA A 91 30.39 11.47 -19.80
CA ALA A 91 31.57 11.28 -20.66
C ALA A 91 31.76 9.83 -21.13
N LYS A 92 31.34 8.84 -20.33
CA LYS A 92 31.38 7.41 -20.69
C LYS A 92 30.55 7.09 -21.95
N TYR A 93 29.53 7.89 -22.25
CA TYR A 93 28.58 7.65 -23.35
C TYR A 93 28.88 8.51 -24.58
N TYR A 94 29.99 9.26 -24.58
CA TYR A 94 30.33 10.19 -25.66
C TYR A 94 30.99 9.48 -26.84
N ASP A 95 30.43 9.66 -28.03
CA ASP A 95 31.00 9.25 -29.31
C ASP A 95 31.74 10.44 -29.95
N SER A 96 33.07 10.39 -29.95
CA SER A 96 33.93 11.44 -30.51
C SER A 96 33.89 11.53 -32.04
N VAL A 97 33.49 10.47 -32.73
CA VAL A 97 33.39 10.44 -34.20
C VAL A 97 32.12 11.16 -34.64
N ARG A 98 31.03 10.96 -33.91
CA ARG A 98 29.71 11.53 -34.22
C ARG A 98 29.38 12.81 -33.46
N ASN A 99 30.24 13.20 -32.51
CA ASN A 99 30.05 14.36 -31.65
C ASN A 99 28.69 14.32 -30.92
N GLU A 100 28.34 13.16 -30.36
CA GLU A 100 27.05 12.91 -29.71
C GLU A 100 27.18 11.98 -28.49
N TYR A 101 26.26 12.06 -27.54
CA TYR A 101 26.15 11.06 -26.47
C TYR A 101 25.17 9.96 -26.90
N PHE A 102 25.60 8.70 -26.89
CA PHE A 102 24.79 7.57 -27.34
C PHE A 102 24.28 6.71 -26.18
N PHE A 103 22.96 6.46 -26.18
CA PHE A 103 22.27 5.60 -25.22
C PHE A 103 21.43 4.55 -25.95
N ASP A 104 21.73 3.27 -25.75
CA ASP A 104 20.93 2.15 -26.27
C ASP A 104 19.77 1.83 -25.30
N ARG A 105 18.77 2.70 -25.27
CA ARG A 105 17.68 2.72 -24.27
C ARG A 105 16.29 3.01 -24.86
N ASN A 106 15.30 3.09 -23.98
CA ASN A 106 13.91 3.30 -24.35
C ASN A 106 13.70 4.69 -24.97
N ARG A 107 13.41 4.74 -26.28
CA ARG A 107 13.26 6.00 -27.03
C ARG A 107 12.09 6.84 -26.54
N PRO A 108 10.87 6.30 -26.35
CA PRO A 108 9.73 7.12 -25.94
C PRO A 108 9.87 7.72 -24.53
N ALA A 109 10.55 7.05 -23.60
CA ALA A 109 10.77 7.57 -22.26
C ALA A 109 11.66 8.82 -22.23
N PHE A 110 12.64 8.90 -23.13
CA PHE A 110 13.65 9.97 -23.08
C PHE A 110 13.07 11.37 -23.31
N ASP A 111 11.94 11.49 -24.00
CA ASP A 111 11.27 12.78 -24.20
C ASP A 111 10.90 13.42 -22.85
N ALA A 112 10.34 12.63 -21.93
CA ALA A 112 10.03 13.07 -20.58
C ALA A 112 11.29 13.32 -19.73
N ILE A 113 12.32 12.49 -19.88
CA ILE A 113 13.61 12.69 -19.18
C ILE A 113 14.24 14.02 -19.59
N LEU A 114 14.24 14.35 -20.88
CA LEU A 114 14.77 15.61 -21.36
C LEU A 114 13.91 16.80 -20.92
N PHE A 115 12.59 16.65 -20.98
CA PHE A 115 11.64 17.67 -20.52
C PHE A 115 11.79 17.98 -19.03
N TYR A 116 12.19 17.01 -18.19
CA TYR A 116 12.50 17.25 -16.78
C TYR A 116 13.57 18.33 -16.59
N TYR A 117 14.65 18.30 -17.37
CA TYR A 117 15.68 19.34 -17.34
C TYR A 117 15.16 20.68 -17.89
N GLN A 118 14.38 20.64 -18.97
CA GLN A 118 13.85 21.85 -19.62
C GLN A 118 12.82 22.59 -18.77
N SER A 119 11.99 21.85 -18.05
CA SER A 119 10.92 22.37 -17.20
C SER A 119 11.37 22.76 -15.81
N GLY A 120 12.63 22.46 -15.45
CA GLY A 120 13.16 22.69 -14.10
C GLY A 120 12.62 21.71 -13.06
N GLY A 121 12.27 20.49 -13.46
CA GLY A 121 11.95 19.40 -12.54
C GLY A 121 10.58 18.72 -12.72
N LYS A 122 9.81 19.05 -13.77
CA LYS A 122 8.53 18.35 -14.03
C LYS A 122 8.79 17.07 -14.81
N LEU A 123 8.37 15.94 -14.25
CA LEU A 123 8.51 14.64 -14.89
C LEU A 123 7.13 13.99 -15.01
N LEU A 124 6.69 13.77 -16.24
CA LEU A 124 5.41 13.10 -16.52
C LEU A 124 5.70 11.88 -17.40
N ARG A 125 5.20 10.72 -16.99
CA ARG A 125 5.37 9.49 -17.76
C ARG A 125 4.60 9.59 -19.10
N PRO A 126 5.24 9.28 -20.23
CA PRO A 126 4.53 9.17 -21.50
C PRO A 126 3.48 8.04 -21.46
N ALA A 127 2.26 8.28 -21.94
CA ALA A 127 1.15 7.33 -21.84
C ALA A 127 1.41 5.98 -22.53
N ASN A 128 2.31 5.94 -23.51
CA ASN A 128 2.74 4.75 -24.25
C ASN A 128 3.92 4.01 -23.61
N VAL A 129 4.44 4.45 -22.47
CA VAL A 129 5.55 3.83 -21.75
C VAL A 129 5.04 3.18 -20.46
N PRO A 130 5.21 1.87 -20.27
CA PRO A 130 4.88 1.20 -19.01
C PRO A 130 5.62 1.81 -17.81
N MET A 131 5.00 1.81 -16.63
CA MET A 131 5.57 2.43 -15.42
C MET A 131 6.88 1.77 -14.97
N ASP A 132 6.97 0.45 -15.06
CA ASP A 132 8.20 -0.29 -14.73
C ASP A 132 9.37 0.11 -15.65
N VAL A 133 9.10 0.22 -16.96
CA VAL A 133 10.09 0.70 -17.93
C VAL A 133 10.49 2.14 -17.65
N PHE A 134 9.52 3.01 -17.36
CA PHE A 134 9.81 4.42 -17.07
C PHE A 134 10.62 4.58 -15.76
N ALA A 135 10.27 3.85 -14.70
CA ALA A 135 11.00 3.82 -13.44
C ALA A 135 12.46 3.37 -13.64
N ASP A 136 12.69 2.37 -14.50
CA ASP A 136 14.05 1.92 -14.84
C ASP A 136 14.85 2.99 -15.60
N GLU A 137 14.20 3.80 -16.44
CA GLU A 137 14.85 4.95 -17.09
C GLU A 137 15.17 6.08 -16.09
N ILE A 138 14.25 6.40 -15.16
CA ILE A 138 14.50 7.38 -14.08
C ILE A 138 15.71 6.99 -13.25
N ARG A 139 15.80 5.70 -12.88
CA ARG A 139 16.95 5.14 -12.15
C ARG A 139 18.23 5.20 -12.98
N PHE A 140 18.17 4.82 -14.25
CA PHE A 140 19.34 4.84 -15.13
C PHE A 140 19.91 6.26 -15.34
N TYR A 141 19.04 7.25 -15.56
CA TYR A 141 19.47 8.65 -15.72
C TYR A 141 19.79 9.33 -14.38
N GLU A 142 19.67 8.60 -13.28
CA GLU A 142 20.02 9.04 -11.93
C GLU A 142 19.30 10.33 -11.52
N LEU A 143 17.99 10.44 -11.85
CA LEU A 143 17.21 11.63 -11.50
C LEU A 143 16.92 11.77 -9.99
N GLY A 144 17.21 10.73 -9.21
CA GLY A 144 17.04 10.68 -7.76
C GLY A 144 15.78 9.95 -7.32
N ASP A 145 15.86 9.30 -6.15
CA ASP A 145 14.76 8.52 -5.58
C ASP A 145 13.55 9.40 -5.22
N ASP A 146 13.78 10.66 -4.81
CA ASP A 146 12.71 11.62 -4.54
C ASP A 146 11.85 11.92 -5.77
N VAL A 147 12.48 11.94 -6.96
CA VAL A 147 11.79 12.18 -8.23
C VAL A 147 11.00 10.96 -8.64
N LEU A 148 11.59 9.77 -8.51
CA LEU A 148 10.90 8.51 -8.76
C LEU A 148 9.67 8.37 -7.87
N HIS A 149 9.82 8.65 -6.56
CA HIS A 149 8.74 8.57 -5.59
C HIS A 149 7.61 9.57 -5.89
N LYS A 150 7.94 10.79 -6.36
CA LYS A 150 6.93 11.75 -6.82
C LYS A 150 6.14 11.23 -8.02
N VAL A 151 6.81 10.66 -9.03
CA VAL A 151 6.13 10.08 -10.19
C VAL A 151 5.26 8.89 -9.77
N GLU A 152 5.77 8.02 -8.89
CA GLU A 152 5.00 6.92 -8.32
C GLU A 152 3.72 7.42 -7.61
N GLN A 153 3.82 8.45 -6.78
CA GLN A 153 2.68 9.07 -6.11
C GLN A 153 1.66 9.68 -7.09
N GLU A 154 2.11 10.40 -8.12
CA GLU A 154 1.25 10.99 -9.14
C GLU A 154 0.54 9.92 -9.99
N GLU A 155 1.20 8.79 -10.23
CA GLU A 155 0.64 7.61 -10.90
C GLU A 155 -0.27 6.77 -9.98
N GLY A 156 -0.40 7.15 -8.70
CA GLY A 156 -1.27 6.49 -7.73
C GLY A 156 -0.64 5.30 -6.98
N TYR A 157 0.67 5.10 -7.13
CA TYR A 157 1.46 4.21 -6.27
C TYR A 157 1.68 4.91 -4.93
N ILE A 158 0.96 4.44 -3.92
CA ILE A 158 1.21 4.83 -2.53
C ILE A 158 2.29 3.89 -2.04
N GLU A 159 3.44 4.40 -1.62
CA GLU A 159 4.46 3.59 -0.96
C GLU A 159 3.80 2.90 0.25
N GLU A 160 3.78 1.56 0.24
CA GLU A 160 3.33 0.83 1.42
C GLU A 160 4.30 1.14 2.55
N GLU A 161 3.85 1.91 3.54
CA GLU A 161 4.60 2.11 4.78
C GLU A 161 4.99 0.73 5.32
N LYS A 162 6.27 0.39 5.21
CA LYS A 162 6.78 -0.90 5.66
C LYS A 162 6.40 -1.04 7.13
N PRO A 163 5.73 -2.13 7.52
CA PRO A 163 5.25 -2.27 8.88
C PRO A 163 6.43 -2.22 9.84
N ILE A 164 6.37 -1.29 10.79
CA ILE A 164 7.39 -1.18 11.85
C ILE A 164 7.41 -2.52 12.59
N LEU A 165 8.57 -3.16 12.66
CA LEU A 165 8.72 -4.41 13.37
C LEU A 165 9.25 -4.16 14.77
N PRO A 166 8.76 -4.91 15.79
CA PRO A 166 9.36 -4.85 17.12
C PRO A 166 10.85 -5.21 17.08
N GLU A 167 11.66 -4.50 17.87
CA GLU A 167 13.10 -4.75 17.98
C GLU A 167 13.39 -6.09 18.67
N ASN A 168 12.61 -6.42 19.70
CA ASN A 168 12.75 -7.66 20.47
C ASN A 168 12.41 -8.88 19.61
N LYS A 169 13.32 -9.86 19.54
CA LYS A 169 13.17 -11.08 18.72
C LYS A 169 11.89 -11.87 19.06
N LEU A 170 11.63 -12.13 20.34
CA LEU A 170 10.44 -12.86 20.77
C LEU A 170 9.15 -12.09 20.44
N GLN A 171 9.16 -10.78 20.69
CA GLN A 171 8.03 -9.91 20.39
C GLN A 171 7.73 -9.88 18.89
N ARG A 172 8.78 -9.79 18.06
CA ARG A 172 8.68 -9.83 16.60
C ARG A 172 8.15 -11.17 16.09
N GLN A 173 8.61 -12.30 16.66
CA GLN A 173 8.08 -13.62 16.31
C GLN A 173 6.59 -13.74 16.62
N ILE A 174 6.15 -13.28 17.80
CA ILE A 174 4.74 -13.28 18.17
C ILE A 174 3.93 -12.34 17.26
N TRP A 175 4.44 -11.14 17.00
CA TRP A 175 3.81 -10.17 16.10
C TRP A 175 3.62 -10.75 14.70
N GLN A 176 4.65 -11.39 14.15
CA GLN A 176 4.59 -12.06 12.85
C GLN A 176 3.60 -13.22 12.85
N LEU A 177 3.53 -14.00 13.94
CA LEU A 177 2.62 -15.14 14.07
C LEU A 177 1.13 -14.72 14.01
N PHE A 178 0.77 -13.61 14.66
CA PHE A 178 -0.63 -13.19 14.79
C PHE A 178 -1.09 -12.12 13.79
N GLU A 179 -0.17 -11.29 13.27
CA GLU A 179 -0.50 -10.20 12.35
C GLU A 179 -0.34 -10.60 10.88
N PHE A 180 0.69 -11.42 10.55
CA PHE A 180 1.08 -11.71 9.17
C PHE A 180 1.00 -13.21 8.85
N PRO A 181 -0.14 -13.72 8.33
CA PRO A 181 -0.35 -15.16 8.10
C PRO A 181 0.62 -15.78 7.09
N ASP A 182 1.17 -14.98 6.17
CA ASP A 182 2.06 -15.45 5.10
C ASP A 182 3.52 -15.62 5.55
N THR A 183 3.85 -15.27 6.80
CA THR A 183 5.23 -15.34 7.30
C THR A 183 5.71 -16.75 7.60
N SER A 184 4.81 -17.65 8.02
CA SER A 184 5.19 -19.01 8.44
C SER A 184 4.00 -19.96 8.43
N MET A 185 4.27 -21.28 8.38
CA MET A 185 3.23 -22.32 8.46
C MET A 185 2.42 -22.25 9.78
N PRO A 186 3.03 -22.03 10.96
CA PRO A 186 2.27 -21.79 12.18
C PRO A 186 1.37 -20.54 12.12
N ALA A 187 1.86 -19.44 11.53
CA ALA A 187 1.04 -18.22 11.37
C ALA A 187 -0.19 -18.48 10.50
N ARG A 188 -0.02 -19.24 9.43
CA ARG A 188 -1.12 -19.68 8.57
C ARG A 188 -2.13 -20.56 9.31
N PHE A 189 -1.66 -21.47 10.17
CA PHE A 189 -2.55 -22.29 11.01
C PHE A 189 -3.35 -21.43 12.00
N VAL A 190 -2.70 -20.49 12.70
CA VAL A 190 -3.38 -19.56 13.62
C VAL A 190 -4.45 -18.75 12.89
N ALA A 191 -4.16 -18.26 11.68
CA ALA A 191 -5.13 -17.53 10.89
C ALA A 191 -6.33 -18.38 10.45
N ILE A 192 -6.09 -19.61 9.95
CA ILE A 192 -7.16 -20.55 9.58
C ILE A 192 -8.02 -20.91 10.79
N PHE A 193 -7.39 -21.19 11.93
CA PHE A 193 -8.10 -21.49 13.17
C PHE A 193 -8.93 -20.29 13.64
N SER A 194 -8.42 -19.06 13.52
CA SER A 194 -9.16 -17.85 13.87
C SER A 194 -10.39 -17.65 12.98
N VAL A 195 -10.28 -17.90 11.67
CA VAL A 195 -11.44 -17.90 10.75
C VAL A 195 -12.47 -18.96 11.14
N PHE A 196 -12.02 -20.16 11.54
CA PHE A 196 -12.90 -21.21 12.04
C PHE A 196 -13.65 -20.77 13.31
N VAL A 197 -12.96 -20.21 14.31
CA VAL A 197 -13.59 -19.71 15.54
C VAL A 197 -14.57 -18.58 15.24
N ILE A 198 -14.24 -17.65 14.33
CA ILE A 198 -15.18 -16.61 13.88
C ILE A 198 -16.45 -17.23 13.29
N THR A 199 -16.30 -18.19 12.39
CA THR A 199 -17.43 -18.88 11.74
C THR A 199 -18.29 -19.63 12.75
N LEU A 200 -17.66 -20.41 13.64
CA LEU A 200 -18.32 -21.13 14.73
C LEU A 200 -19.09 -20.17 15.64
N SER A 201 -18.49 -19.04 15.97
CA SER A 201 -19.13 -18.03 16.80
C SER A 201 -20.42 -17.54 16.13
N ILE A 202 -20.37 -17.14 14.85
CA ILE A 202 -21.52 -16.64 14.08
C ILE A 202 -22.62 -17.68 14.01
N VAL A 203 -22.28 -18.93 13.68
CA VAL A 203 -23.24 -20.04 13.62
C VAL A 203 -23.92 -20.25 14.97
N THR A 204 -23.15 -20.23 16.07
CA THR A 204 -23.68 -20.37 17.43
C THR A 204 -24.69 -19.26 17.77
N PHE A 205 -24.41 -18.02 17.38
CA PHE A 205 -25.34 -16.90 17.57
C PHE A 205 -26.60 -17.03 16.73
N CYS A 206 -26.50 -17.49 15.48
CA CYS A 206 -27.68 -17.76 14.68
C CYS A 206 -28.54 -18.86 15.32
N ILE A 207 -27.93 -19.94 15.80
CA ILE A 207 -28.63 -21.06 16.45
C ILE A 207 -29.31 -20.62 17.74
N GLU A 208 -28.67 -19.77 18.56
CA GLU A 208 -29.25 -19.21 19.80
C GLU A 208 -30.55 -18.42 19.55
N THR A 209 -30.73 -17.86 18.35
CA THR A 209 -31.96 -17.14 18.00
C THR A 209 -33.13 -18.05 17.61
N LEU A 210 -32.90 -19.34 17.38
CA LEU A 210 -33.95 -20.26 16.97
C LEU A 210 -34.91 -20.57 18.13
N PRO A 211 -36.24 -20.56 17.87
CA PRO A 211 -37.25 -20.76 18.90
C PRO A 211 -37.21 -22.16 19.52
N GLN A 212 -36.64 -23.16 18.82
CA GLN A 212 -36.48 -24.51 19.39
C GLN A 212 -35.42 -24.57 20.50
N PHE A 213 -34.45 -23.65 20.49
CA PHE A 213 -33.33 -23.62 21.44
C PHE A 213 -33.45 -22.50 22.48
N GLN A 214 -34.40 -21.57 22.30
CA GLN A 214 -34.81 -20.64 23.34
C GLN A 214 -35.60 -21.40 24.41
N LYS A 215 -35.11 -21.40 25.66
CA LYS A 215 -35.77 -22.08 26.78
C LYS A 215 -37.27 -21.74 26.80
N LYS A 216 -38.12 -22.78 26.78
CA LYS A 216 -39.51 -22.67 27.23
C LYS A 216 -39.50 -22.35 28.73
N GLU A 217 -40.53 -21.66 29.23
CA GLU A 217 -40.78 -21.34 30.65
C GLU A 217 -40.83 -22.57 31.61
N GLU A 218 -40.42 -23.76 31.17
CA GLU A 218 -40.57 -25.04 31.88
C GLU A 218 -39.52 -25.29 32.98
N ASP A 219 -38.50 -24.43 33.14
CA ASP A 219 -37.44 -24.56 34.17
C ASP A 219 -37.74 -23.83 35.51
N LEU A 220 -39.01 -23.58 35.85
CA LEU A 220 -39.38 -23.09 37.18
C LEU A 220 -39.77 -24.25 38.10
N TYR A 221 -39.05 -24.42 39.20
CA TYR A 221 -39.48 -25.29 40.29
C TYR A 221 -40.25 -24.49 41.33
N VAL A 222 -41.28 -25.10 41.91
CA VAL A 222 -42.02 -24.52 43.03
C VAL A 222 -41.15 -24.61 44.27
N SER A 223 -40.76 -23.47 44.84
CA SER A 223 -40.10 -23.43 46.15
C SER A 223 -41.03 -23.97 47.23
N VAL A 224 -40.50 -24.38 48.38
CA VAL A 224 -41.28 -24.84 49.54
C VAL A 224 -42.32 -23.80 50.01
N ASN A 225 -42.13 -22.52 49.65
CA ASN A 225 -43.04 -21.41 49.93
C ASN A 225 -43.99 -21.09 48.76
N GLY A 226 -44.15 -21.97 47.77
CA GLY A 226 -45.05 -21.78 46.63
C GLY A 226 -44.55 -20.76 45.59
N THR A 227 -43.35 -20.22 45.76
CA THR A 227 -42.76 -19.25 44.82
C THR A 227 -42.03 -19.99 43.72
N LEU A 228 -42.36 -19.71 42.47
CA LEU A 228 -41.64 -20.28 41.34
C LEU A 228 -40.23 -19.67 41.29
N VAL A 229 -39.19 -20.52 41.37
CA VAL A 229 -37.79 -20.09 41.28
C VAL A 229 -37.22 -20.63 39.97
N PRO A 230 -36.66 -19.78 39.09
CA PRO A 230 -35.99 -20.25 37.88
C PRO A 230 -34.70 -21.00 38.26
N VAL A 231 -34.51 -22.21 37.73
CA VAL A 231 -33.21 -22.91 37.81
C VAL A 231 -32.25 -22.24 36.82
N ASP A 232 -31.38 -21.36 37.30
CA ASP A 232 -30.37 -20.72 36.46
C ASP A 232 -29.08 -21.57 36.37
N ASN A 233 -29.16 -22.74 35.74
CA ASN A 233 -27.97 -23.52 35.36
C ASN A 233 -27.37 -22.99 34.04
N ARG A 234 -27.09 -21.69 33.98
CA ARG A 234 -26.49 -21.02 32.80
C ARG A 234 -25.11 -21.54 32.43
N PHE A 235 -24.31 -21.94 33.42
CA PHE A 235 -22.97 -22.50 33.20
C PHE A 235 -23.01 -23.92 32.62
N ASP A 236 -24.14 -24.63 32.75
CA ASP A 236 -24.36 -25.94 32.12
C ASP A 236 -24.94 -25.83 30.70
N GLN A 237 -25.24 -24.62 30.22
CA GLN A 237 -25.76 -24.44 28.86
C GLN A 237 -24.62 -24.57 27.85
N PRO A 238 -24.73 -25.49 26.86
CA PRO A 238 -23.71 -25.66 25.81
C PRO A 238 -23.42 -24.35 25.08
N TRP A 239 -24.45 -23.53 24.85
CA TRP A 239 -24.36 -22.26 24.13
C TRP A 239 -23.52 -21.21 24.84
N PHE A 240 -23.68 -21.09 26.17
CA PHE A 240 -22.87 -20.18 26.98
C PHE A 240 -21.40 -20.61 27.00
N SER A 241 -21.14 -21.92 27.13
CA SER A 241 -19.79 -22.49 27.10
C SER A 241 -19.11 -22.27 25.74
N MET A 242 -19.83 -22.47 24.63
CA MET A 242 -19.33 -22.21 23.28
C MET A 242 -19.06 -20.72 23.04
N GLU A 243 -19.96 -19.83 23.45
CA GLU A 243 -19.74 -18.38 23.38
C GLU A 243 -18.49 -17.99 24.17
N THR A 244 -18.40 -18.44 25.42
CA THR A 244 -17.28 -18.17 26.32
C THR A 244 -15.96 -18.64 25.70
N ALA A 245 -15.91 -19.85 25.13
CA ALA A 245 -14.71 -20.37 24.47
C ALA A 245 -14.29 -19.50 23.26
N CYS A 246 -15.24 -19.06 22.43
CA CYS A 246 -14.95 -18.18 21.29
C CYS A 246 -14.41 -16.81 21.75
N ILE A 247 -15.01 -16.24 22.80
CA ILE A 247 -14.58 -14.94 23.34
C ILE A 247 -13.21 -15.05 24.01
N ILE A 248 -12.91 -16.14 24.73
CA ILE A 248 -11.57 -16.40 25.26
C ILE A 248 -10.54 -16.39 24.14
N TRP A 249 -10.81 -17.04 23.01
CA TRP A 249 -9.92 -17.02 21.86
C TRP A 249 -9.73 -15.62 21.28
N PHE A 250 -10.82 -14.87 21.07
CA PHE A 250 -10.72 -13.49 20.55
C PHE A 250 -9.98 -12.54 21.49
N THR A 251 -10.21 -12.66 22.79
CA THR A 251 -9.50 -11.90 23.81
C THR A 251 -8.03 -12.27 23.81
N PHE A 252 -7.70 -13.56 23.75
CA PHE A 252 -6.31 -14.05 23.66
C PHE A 252 -5.61 -13.48 22.43
N GLU A 253 -6.21 -13.60 21.25
CA GLU A 253 -5.70 -13.04 20.01
C GLU A 253 -5.44 -11.52 20.11
N TYR A 254 -6.41 -10.76 20.63
CA TYR A 254 -6.29 -9.32 20.77
C TYR A 254 -5.18 -8.94 21.75
N ILE A 255 -5.09 -9.62 22.89
CA ILE A 255 -4.03 -9.41 23.90
C ILE A 255 -2.65 -9.74 23.30
N MET A 256 -2.51 -10.86 22.60
CA MET A 256 -1.25 -11.27 21.98
C MET A 256 -0.77 -10.22 20.97
N ARG A 257 -1.67 -9.71 20.12
CA ARG A 257 -1.37 -8.61 19.19
C ARG A 257 -1.05 -7.30 19.92
N LEU A 258 -1.84 -6.95 20.95
CA LEU A 258 -1.60 -5.74 21.72
C LEU A 258 -0.24 -5.76 22.41
N ILE A 259 0.15 -6.86 23.06
CA ILE A 259 1.44 -6.98 23.76
C ILE A 259 2.60 -7.08 22.77
N SER A 260 2.41 -7.65 21.58
CA SER A 260 3.47 -7.75 20.57
C SER A 260 3.59 -6.54 19.65
N SER A 261 2.60 -5.66 19.55
CA SER A 261 2.65 -4.49 18.66
C SER A 261 3.79 -3.51 18.98
N PRO A 262 4.41 -2.86 17.99
CA PRO A 262 5.49 -1.87 18.24
C PRO A 262 4.96 -0.60 18.90
N GLN A 263 3.75 -0.15 18.54
CA GLN A 263 3.16 1.11 18.99
C GLN A 263 1.73 0.87 19.50
N LYS A 264 1.56 0.80 20.82
CA LYS A 264 0.30 0.38 21.47
C LYS A 264 -0.88 1.31 21.17
N LEU A 265 -0.67 2.62 21.21
CA LEU A 265 -1.76 3.58 21.06
C LEU A 265 -2.27 3.64 19.61
N ILE A 266 -1.35 3.59 18.64
CA ILE A 266 -1.67 3.49 17.21
C ILE A 266 -2.37 2.16 16.93
N PHE A 267 -1.90 1.07 17.54
CA PHE A 267 -2.55 -0.23 17.45
C PHE A 267 -4.02 -0.15 17.92
N ILE A 268 -4.30 0.35 19.12
CA ILE A 268 -5.67 0.41 19.66
C ILE A 268 -6.60 1.27 18.79
N ARG A 269 -6.08 2.34 18.17
CA ARG A 269 -6.84 3.24 17.31
C ARG A 269 -7.01 2.76 15.85
N SER A 270 -6.32 1.69 15.45
CA SER A 270 -6.44 1.14 14.10
C SER A 270 -7.81 0.48 13.89
N PHE A 271 -8.38 0.66 12.68
CA PHE A 271 -9.73 0.20 12.34
C PHE A 271 -9.94 -1.31 12.56
N LEU A 272 -8.98 -2.15 12.13
CA LEU A 272 -9.08 -3.61 12.31
C LEU A 272 -9.05 -4.01 13.78
N ASN A 273 -8.27 -3.29 14.60
CA ASN A 273 -8.15 -3.56 16.04
C ASN A 273 -9.38 -3.04 16.81
N MET A 274 -10.02 -1.96 16.35
CA MET A 274 -11.30 -1.51 16.89
C MET A 274 -12.40 -2.57 16.67
N ILE A 275 -12.42 -3.24 15.52
CA ILE A 275 -13.33 -4.37 15.25
C ILE A 275 -13.07 -5.52 16.23
N ASP A 276 -11.81 -5.84 16.51
CA ASP A 276 -11.44 -6.88 17.50
C ASP A 276 -11.98 -6.54 18.91
N ILE A 277 -11.93 -5.26 19.33
CA ILE A 277 -12.51 -4.80 20.61
C ILE A 277 -14.04 -4.93 20.60
N VAL A 278 -14.70 -4.43 19.55
CA VAL A 278 -16.16 -4.47 19.43
C VAL A 278 -16.68 -5.91 19.43
N ALA A 279 -15.90 -6.86 18.93
CA ALA A 279 -16.27 -8.28 18.90
C ALA A 279 -16.31 -8.95 20.30
N ILE A 280 -15.51 -8.48 21.27
CA ILE A 280 -15.44 -9.05 22.63
C ILE A 280 -16.27 -8.28 23.66
N LEU A 281 -16.50 -6.98 23.40
CA LEU A 281 -17.13 -6.04 24.32
C LEU A 281 -18.54 -6.46 24.80
N PRO A 282 -19.44 -7.02 23.95
CA PRO A 282 -20.75 -7.47 24.41
C PRO A 282 -20.70 -8.51 25.54
N TYR A 283 -19.75 -9.45 25.49
CA TYR A 283 -19.61 -10.49 26.51
C TYR A 283 -19.23 -9.88 27.86
N TYR A 284 -18.18 -9.06 27.90
CA TYR A 284 -17.71 -8.43 29.14
C TYR A 284 -18.68 -7.42 29.74
N ILE A 285 -19.50 -6.74 28.92
CA ILE A 285 -20.55 -5.85 29.41
C ILE A 285 -21.73 -6.66 29.98
N THR A 286 -22.17 -7.72 29.30
CA THR A 286 -23.36 -8.47 29.75
C THR A 286 -23.10 -9.35 30.97
N LEU A 287 -21.87 -9.83 31.16
CA LEU A 287 -21.50 -10.73 32.25
C LEU A 287 -21.87 -10.20 33.66
N PRO A 288 -21.52 -8.96 34.06
CA PRO A 288 -21.91 -8.41 35.37
C PRO A 288 -23.36 -7.90 35.44
N MET A 289 -23.99 -7.59 34.29
CA MET A 289 -25.34 -7.01 34.25
C MET A 289 -26.44 -8.04 34.52
N GLN A 290 -26.15 -9.33 34.28
CA GLN A 290 -27.12 -10.43 34.43
C GLN A 290 -27.55 -10.67 35.89
N ASP A 291 -26.71 -10.34 36.87
CA ASP A 291 -27.02 -10.51 38.30
C ASP A 291 -27.75 -9.31 38.90
N THR A 292 -27.89 -8.22 38.15
CA THR A 292 -28.61 -7.01 38.60
C THR A 292 -30.08 -7.07 38.19
N LYS A 293 -31.00 -7.03 39.17
CA LYS A 293 -32.47 -6.95 38.98
C LYS A 293 -32.93 -5.68 38.20
N ALA A 294 -32.01 -4.76 37.91
CA ALA A 294 -32.24 -3.50 37.21
C ALA A 294 -31.91 -3.54 35.71
N SER A 295 -31.61 -4.71 35.15
CA SER A 295 -31.29 -4.84 33.72
C SER A 295 -32.55 -4.65 32.86
N SER A 296 -32.71 -3.45 32.29
CA SER A 296 -33.78 -3.22 31.31
C SER A 296 -33.60 -4.20 30.13
N LEU A 297 -34.63 -4.98 29.83
CA LEU A 297 -34.61 -5.97 28.75
C LEU A 297 -34.24 -5.35 27.39
N GLY A 298 -34.50 -4.05 27.19
CA GLY A 298 -34.14 -3.31 25.98
C GLY A 298 -32.64 -3.14 25.80
N VAL A 299 -31.92 -2.73 26.85
CA VAL A 299 -30.45 -2.51 26.78
C VAL A 299 -29.72 -3.83 26.52
N LEU A 300 -30.14 -4.93 27.15
CA LEU A 300 -29.55 -6.25 26.90
C LEU A 300 -29.78 -6.74 25.46
N ARG A 301 -30.94 -6.43 24.84
CA ARG A 301 -31.19 -6.77 23.43
C ARG A 301 -30.26 -6.01 22.48
N VAL A 302 -30.06 -4.71 22.71
CA VAL A 302 -29.16 -3.90 21.87
C VAL A 302 -27.72 -4.41 21.98
N ILE A 303 -27.25 -4.75 23.19
CA ILE A 303 -25.90 -5.29 23.38
C ILE A 303 -25.74 -6.65 22.68
N ARG A 304 -26.77 -7.50 22.64
CA ARG A 304 -26.75 -8.75 21.86
C ARG A 304 -26.62 -8.50 20.35
N LEU A 305 -27.22 -7.43 19.81
CA LEU A 305 -27.05 -7.07 18.38
C LEU A 305 -25.60 -6.68 18.05
N VAL A 306 -24.88 -6.07 18.99
CA VAL A 306 -23.47 -5.72 18.79
C VAL A 306 -22.61 -6.97 18.51
N ARG A 307 -23.02 -8.16 19.00
CA ARG A 307 -22.34 -9.43 18.71
C ARG A 307 -22.26 -9.74 17.20
N VAL A 308 -23.18 -9.24 16.38
CA VAL A 308 -23.15 -9.41 14.93
C VAL A 308 -21.90 -8.79 14.32
N PHE A 309 -21.39 -7.69 14.87
CA PHE A 309 -20.21 -6.99 14.32
C PHE A 309 -18.94 -7.85 14.31
N ARG A 310 -18.85 -8.94 15.09
CA ARG A 310 -17.71 -9.86 15.00
C ARG A 310 -17.57 -10.51 13.62
N ILE A 311 -18.60 -10.50 12.78
CA ILE A 311 -18.48 -10.89 11.36
C ILE A 311 -17.41 -10.08 10.64
N PHE A 312 -17.25 -8.80 10.99
CA PHE A 312 -16.24 -7.93 10.40
C PHE A 312 -14.82 -8.31 10.82
N LYS A 313 -14.62 -9.16 11.83
CA LYS A 313 -13.29 -9.70 12.18
C LYS A 313 -12.71 -10.54 11.02
N LEU A 314 -13.56 -11.09 10.15
CA LEU A 314 -13.13 -11.72 8.89
C LEU A 314 -12.38 -10.76 7.96
N SER A 315 -12.54 -9.44 8.11
CA SER A 315 -11.83 -8.44 7.28
C SER A 315 -10.31 -8.55 7.42
N ARG A 316 -9.78 -8.96 8.57
CA ARG A 316 -8.35 -9.22 8.74
C ARG A 316 -7.84 -10.35 7.83
N HIS A 317 -8.69 -11.34 7.56
CA HIS A 317 -8.35 -12.53 6.78
C HIS A 317 -8.88 -12.48 5.34
N SER A 318 -9.61 -11.42 4.98
CA SER A 318 -10.21 -11.23 3.67
C SER A 318 -9.72 -9.93 3.05
N ARG A 319 -8.75 -10.03 2.13
CA ARG A 319 -8.27 -8.91 1.32
C ARG A 319 -9.40 -8.25 0.55
N GLY A 320 -10.34 -9.03 0.02
CA GLY A 320 -11.54 -8.49 -0.65
C GLY A 320 -12.37 -7.56 0.24
N LEU A 321 -12.50 -7.89 1.53
CA LEU A 321 -13.23 -7.05 2.49
C LEU A 321 -12.41 -5.80 2.89
N GLN A 322 -11.08 -5.89 2.90
CA GLN A 322 -10.20 -4.72 3.08
C GLN A 322 -10.30 -3.77 1.88
N ILE A 323 -10.23 -4.29 0.65
CA ILE A 323 -10.42 -3.54 -0.59
C ILE A 323 -11.79 -2.86 -0.61
N LEU A 324 -12.84 -3.57 -0.21
CA LEU A 324 -14.18 -2.98 -0.06
C LEU A 324 -14.17 -1.83 0.97
N GLY A 325 -13.51 -2.00 2.11
CA GLY A 325 -13.35 -0.95 3.12
C GLY A 325 -12.62 0.29 2.61
N HIS A 326 -11.51 0.12 1.89
CA HIS A 326 -10.76 1.20 1.25
C HIS A 326 -11.61 1.92 0.19
N THR A 327 -12.32 1.15 -0.63
CA THR A 327 -13.23 1.66 -1.66
C THR A 327 -14.34 2.51 -1.04
N LEU A 328 -14.99 2.01 0.01
CA LEU A 328 -16.06 2.73 0.72
C LEU A 328 -15.53 4.02 1.35
N ARG A 329 -14.34 3.98 1.96
CA ARG A 329 -13.70 5.18 2.54
C ARG A 329 -13.39 6.22 1.47
N ALA A 330 -12.84 5.80 0.34
CA ALA A 330 -12.54 6.69 -0.79
C ALA A 330 -13.82 7.23 -1.44
N SER A 331 -14.93 6.49 -1.36
CA SER A 331 -16.21 6.83 -1.98
C SER A 331 -17.24 7.41 -1.00
N LEU A 332 -16.82 7.87 0.19
CA LEU A 332 -17.75 8.38 1.21
C LEU A 332 -18.56 9.59 0.72
N ARG A 333 -17.97 10.42 -0.13
CA ARG A 333 -18.64 11.61 -0.70
C ARG A 333 -19.77 11.18 -1.63
N GLU A 334 -19.51 10.23 -2.50
CA GLU A 334 -20.42 9.68 -3.50
C GLU A 334 -21.54 8.89 -2.82
N LEU A 335 -21.20 8.09 -1.79
CA LEU A 335 -22.16 7.40 -0.96
C LEU A 335 -23.06 8.39 -0.19
N GLY A 336 -22.48 9.48 0.32
CA GLY A 336 -23.22 10.57 0.94
C GLY A 336 -24.21 11.23 -0.03
N LEU A 337 -23.80 11.49 -1.27
CA LEU A 337 -24.68 12.01 -2.32
C LEU A 337 -25.81 11.04 -2.69
N LEU A 338 -25.53 9.74 -2.77
CA LEU A 338 -26.55 8.72 -3.00
C LEU A 338 -27.63 8.75 -1.90
N ILE A 339 -27.20 8.72 -0.64
CA ILE A 339 -28.11 8.77 0.51
C ILE A 339 -28.90 10.09 0.52
N PHE A 340 -28.25 11.21 0.21
CA PHE A 340 -28.89 12.52 0.14
C PHE A 340 -30.00 12.58 -0.93
N PHE A 341 -29.74 12.14 -2.15
CA PHE A 341 -30.76 12.10 -3.21
C PHE A 341 -31.88 11.11 -2.90
N LEU A 342 -31.55 9.97 -2.30
CA LEU A 342 -32.55 8.99 -1.86
C LEU A 342 -33.45 9.59 -0.78
N LEU A 343 -32.92 10.30 0.21
CA LEU A 343 -33.71 10.98 1.24
C LEU A 343 -34.66 12.03 0.66
N ILE A 344 -34.18 12.86 -0.29
CA ILE A 344 -35.04 13.82 -1.00
C ILE A 344 -36.17 13.10 -1.73
N GLY A 345 -35.85 12.04 -2.48
CA GLY A 345 -36.83 11.25 -3.21
C GLY A 345 -37.86 10.61 -2.28
N VAL A 346 -37.42 10.02 -1.17
CA VAL A 346 -38.30 9.42 -0.15
C VAL A 346 -39.28 10.46 0.38
N ILE A 347 -38.81 11.63 0.80
CA ILE A 347 -39.69 12.69 1.34
C ILE A 347 -40.67 13.19 0.27
N LEU A 348 -40.19 13.43 -0.95
CA LEU A 348 -40.97 13.95 -2.07
C LEU A 348 -42.09 12.96 -2.48
N PHE A 349 -41.74 11.73 -2.82
CA PHE A 349 -42.69 10.73 -3.33
C PHE A 349 -43.63 10.22 -2.25
N SER A 350 -43.18 10.14 -0.99
CA SER A 350 -44.05 9.77 0.13
C SER A 350 -45.10 10.83 0.40
N SER A 351 -44.73 12.11 0.32
CA SER A 351 -45.68 13.22 0.44
C SER A 351 -46.67 13.22 -0.73
N ALA A 352 -46.18 13.05 -1.96
CA ALA A 352 -47.02 13.04 -3.16
C ALA A 352 -48.03 11.87 -3.14
N VAL A 353 -47.60 10.65 -2.79
CA VAL A 353 -48.50 9.49 -2.76
C VAL A 353 -49.51 9.60 -1.62
N TYR A 354 -49.11 10.13 -0.46
CA TYR A 354 -50.00 10.36 0.68
C TYR A 354 -51.16 11.28 0.30
N TYR A 355 -50.87 12.41 -0.36
CA TYR A 355 -51.92 13.32 -0.82
C TYR A 355 -52.71 12.76 -2.01
N ALA A 356 -52.08 12.00 -2.91
CA ALA A 356 -52.76 11.39 -4.06
C ALA A 356 -53.73 10.26 -3.66
N GLU A 357 -53.43 9.54 -2.58
CA GLU A 357 -54.27 8.48 -2.01
C GLU A 357 -55.17 8.99 -0.86
N GLY A 358 -55.06 10.28 -0.52
CA GLY A 358 -55.79 10.91 0.57
C GLY A 358 -57.30 10.79 0.37
N GLY A 359 -57.98 10.23 1.37
CA GLY A 359 -59.45 10.09 1.36
C GLY A 359 -59.98 8.77 0.79
N GLU A 360 -59.13 7.89 0.26
CA GLU A 360 -59.56 6.58 -0.26
C GLU A 360 -59.72 5.54 0.85
N LYS A 361 -60.82 4.78 0.84
CA LYS A 361 -61.07 3.76 1.86
C LYS A 361 -60.23 2.51 1.57
N GLY A 362 -59.42 2.09 2.53
CA GLY A 362 -58.55 0.92 2.39
C GLY A 362 -57.15 1.24 1.87
N THR A 363 -56.76 2.51 1.76
CA THR A 363 -55.39 2.88 1.48
C THR A 363 -54.44 2.47 2.60
N HIS A 364 -53.23 2.04 2.23
CA HIS A 364 -52.15 1.76 3.18
C HIS A 364 -51.39 3.03 3.60
N PHE A 365 -51.57 4.15 2.88
CA PHE A 365 -50.84 5.40 3.09
C PHE A 365 -51.49 6.26 4.19
N LYS A 366 -51.36 5.82 5.45
CA LYS A 366 -51.99 6.48 6.61
C LYS A 366 -51.30 7.76 7.05
N SER A 367 -49.99 7.86 6.83
CA SER A 367 -49.19 9.04 7.14
C SER A 367 -47.99 9.14 6.20
N ILE A 368 -47.38 10.33 6.11
CA ILE A 368 -46.17 10.52 5.30
C ILE A 368 -45.01 9.63 5.80
N PRO A 369 -44.73 9.50 7.12
CA PRO A 369 -43.72 8.57 7.61
C PRO A 369 -44.01 7.10 7.27
N ASP A 370 -45.28 6.65 7.32
CA ASP A 370 -45.63 5.28 6.90
C ASP A 370 -45.33 5.08 5.40
N ALA A 371 -45.56 6.12 4.59
CA ALA A 371 -45.26 6.11 3.16
C ALA A 371 -43.76 6.08 2.85
N PHE A 372 -42.87 6.46 3.79
CA PHE A 372 -41.41 6.33 3.60
C PHE A 372 -40.99 4.89 3.30
N TRP A 373 -41.60 3.91 3.97
CA TRP A 373 -41.35 2.50 3.71
C TRP A 373 -41.63 2.13 2.25
N TRP A 374 -42.82 2.50 1.76
CA TRP A 374 -43.20 2.29 0.36
C TRP A 374 -42.25 3.00 -0.61
N ALA A 375 -41.86 4.25 -0.34
CA ALA A 375 -40.97 5.00 -1.23
C ALA A 375 -39.58 4.38 -1.29
N VAL A 376 -38.98 3.98 -0.15
CA VAL A 376 -37.68 3.28 -0.13
C VAL A 376 -37.75 1.98 -0.92
N VAL A 377 -38.76 1.14 -0.66
CA VAL A 377 -38.95 -0.16 -1.32
C VAL A 377 -39.21 -0.02 -2.83
N THR A 378 -39.91 1.04 -3.24
CA THR A 378 -40.21 1.33 -4.65
C THR A 378 -39.01 1.91 -5.37
N MET A 379 -38.32 2.89 -4.78
CA MET A 379 -37.13 3.53 -5.38
C MET A 379 -35.97 2.55 -5.53
N THR A 380 -35.83 1.61 -4.60
CA THR A 380 -34.82 0.53 -4.65
C THR A 380 -35.26 -0.65 -5.53
N THR A 381 -36.45 -0.58 -6.15
CA THR A 381 -37.02 -1.62 -7.02
C THR A 381 -37.27 -2.98 -6.33
N VAL A 382 -37.31 -3.02 -5.00
CA VAL A 382 -37.59 -4.24 -4.22
C VAL A 382 -39.05 -4.65 -4.37
N GLY A 383 -39.98 -3.71 -4.18
CA GLY A 383 -41.40 -3.91 -4.50
C GLY A 383 -42.12 -5.06 -3.77
N TYR A 384 -42.06 -5.13 -2.44
CA TYR A 384 -42.74 -6.20 -1.67
C TYR A 384 -44.26 -6.33 -1.94
N GLY A 385 -44.93 -5.23 -2.30
CA GLY A 385 -46.36 -5.21 -2.66
C GLY A 385 -47.33 -5.14 -1.48
N ASP A 386 -46.80 -5.07 -0.25
CA ASP A 386 -47.49 -4.85 1.01
C ASP A 386 -48.14 -3.46 1.11
N MET A 387 -47.52 -2.45 0.49
CA MET A 387 -48.10 -1.13 0.25
C MET A 387 -48.10 -0.81 -1.25
N ARG A 388 -49.23 -0.32 -1.77
CA ARG A 388 -49.36 0.08 -3.19
C ARG A 388 -50.47 1.10 -3.38
N PRO A 389 -50.29 2.09 -4.28
CA PRO A 389 -51.33 3.05 -4.61
C PRO A 389 -52.48 2.39 -5.37
N ILE A 390 -53.71 2.76 -5.00
CA ILE A 390 -54.94 2.23 -5.58
C ILE A 390 -55.50 3.22 -6.61
N THR A 391 -55.37 4.52 -6.33
CA THR A 391 -55.88 5.60 -7.19
C THR A 391 -55.05 5.76 -8.45
N VAL A 392 -55.64 6.40 -9.47
CA VAL A 392 -54.93 6.69 -10.73
C VAL A 392 -53.75 7.64 -10.49
N TRP A 393 -53.94 8.67 -9.68
CA TRP A 393 -52.88 9.64 -9.35
C TRP A 393 -51.76 9.01 -8.54
N GLY A 394 -52.09 8.17 -7.55
CA GLY A 394 -51.11 7.41 -6.80
C GLY A 394 -50.29 6.47 -7.71
N LYS A 395 -50.91 5.84 -8.72
CA LYS A 395 -50.19 5.02 -9.71
C LYS A 395 -49.26 5.83 -10.60
N ILE A 396 -49.64 7.04 -10.99
CA ILE A 396 -48.75 7.97 -11.72
C ILE A 396 -47.55 8.34 -10.83
N VAL A 397 -47.80 8.72 -9.57
CA VAL A 397 -46.74 9.01 -8.59
C VAL A 397 -45.83 7.80 -8.40
N GLY A 398 -46.38 6.60 -8.26
CA GLY A 398 -45.62 5.36 -8.13
C GLY A 398 -44.76 5.05 -9.36
N SER A 399 -45.26 5.33 -10.55
CA SER A 399 -44.51 5.15 -11.80
C SER A 399 -43.32 6.12 -11.87
N LEU A 400 -43.54 7.39 -11.52
CA LEU A 400 -42.47 8.39 -11.45
C LEU A 400 -41.46 8.08 -10.34
N CYS A 401 -41.91 7.59 -9.20
CA CYS A 401 -41.09 7.17 -8.07
C CYS A 401 -40.13 6.03 -8.48
N ALA A 402 -40.64 4.99 -9.15
CA ALA A 402 -39.82 3.87 -9.62
C ALA A 402 -38.75 4.32 -10.63
N ILE A 403 -39.13 5.13 -11.63
CA ILE A 403 -38.18 5.66 -12.63
C ILE A 403 -37.12 6.52 -11.94
N SER A 404 -37.53 7.43 -11.05
CA SER A 404 -36.62 8.29 -10.31
C SER A 404 -35.66 7.48 -9.45
N GLY A 405 -36.13 6.42 -8.78
CA GLY A 405 -35.29 5.56 -7.94
C GLY A 405 -34.15 4.89 -8.71
N VAL A 406 -34.48 4.31 -9.88
CA VAL A 406 -33.48 3.70 -10.77
C VAL A 406 -32.44 4.73 -11.21
N LEU A 407 -32.88 5.92 -11.63
CA LEU A 407 -31.97 7.00 -12.03
C LEU A 407 -31.10 7.48 -10.87
N THR A 408 -31.67 7.67 -9.68
CA THR A 408 -30.93 8.09 -8.48
C THR A 408 -29.85 7.08 -8.08
N ILE A 409 -30.13 5.78 -8.16
CA ILE A 409 -29.13 4.74 -7.85
C ILE A 409 -28.07 4.63 -8.97
N ALA A 410 -28.48 4.79 -10.23
CA ALA A 410 -27.59 4.63 -11.38
C ALA A 410 -26.47 5.68 -11.46
N LEU A 411 -26.62 6.86 -10.87
CA LEU A 411 -25.62 7.94 -10.99
C LEU A 411 -24.37 7.72 -10.10
N PRO A 412 -24.48 7.42 -8.79
CA PRO A 412 -23.30 7.31 -7.92
C PRO A 412 -22.62 5.94 -7.99
N VAL A 413 -23.36 4.88 -8.32
CA VAL A 413 -22.86 3.50 -8.32
C VAL A 413 -21.66 3.30 -9.29
N PRO A 414 -21.67 3.81 -10.54
CA PRO A 414 -20.52 3.67 -11.44
C PRO A 414 -19.22 4.26 -10.89
N VAL A 415 -19.31 5.36 -10.12
CA VAL A 415 -18.12 5.97 -9.49
C VAL A 415 -17.57 5.06 -8.38
N ILE A 416 -18.46 4.51 -7.54
CA ILE A 416 -18.08 3.55 -6.50
C ILE A 416 -17.46 2.29 -7.14
N VAL A 417 -18.04 1.79 -8.23
CA VAL A 417 -17.52 0.63 -8.98
C VAL A 417 -16.17 0.94 -9.62
N SER A 418 -15.98 2.15 -10.15
CA SER A 418 -14.69 2.59 -10.70
C SER A 418 -13.61 2.60 -9.62
N ASN A 419 -13.92 3.13 -8.43
CA ASN A 419 -13.01 3.10 -7.28
C ASN A 419 -12.72 1.67 -6.82
N PHE A 420 -13.73 0.79 -6.80
CA PHE A 420 -13.53 -0.62 -6.49
C PHE A 420 -12.56 -1.28 -7.46
N ASN A 421 -12.78 -1.10 -8.77
CA ASN A 421 -11.91 -1.64 -9.81
C ASN A 421 -10.49 -1.12 -9.68
N TYR A 422 -10.32 0.18 -9.40
CA TYR A 422 -9.00 0.77 -9.15
C TYR A 422 -8.27 0.08 -8.00
N PHE A 423 -8.88 -0.01 -6.81
CA PHE A 423 -8.23 -0.65 -5.66
C PHE A 423 -8.03 -2.16 -5.86
N TYR A 424 -8.96 -2.83 -6.53
CA TYR A 424 -8.88 -4.26 -6.82
C TYR A 424 -7.74 -4.60 -7.77
N HIS A 425 -7.61 -3.87 -8.88
CA HIS A 425 -6.53 -4.06 -9.84
C HIS A 425 -5.18 -3.71 -9.23
N ARG A 426 -5.10 -2.60 -8.47
CA ARG A 426 -3.87 -2.18 -7.79
C ARG A 426 -3.33 -3.25 -6.83
N GLU A 427 -4.19 -3.83 -5.99
CA GLU A 427 -3.76 -4.89 -5.07
C GLU A 427 -3.31 -6.16 -5.82
N ASN A 428 -3.97 -6.50 -6.92
CA ASN A 428 -3.56 -7.63 -7.76
C ASN A 428 -2.20 -7.39 -8.44
N GLU A 429 -1.94 -6.18 -8.94
CA GLU A 429 -0.67 -5.80 -9.55
C GLU A 429 0.47 -5.80 -8.54
N GLN A 430 0.26 -5.24 -7.35
CA GLN A 430 1.23 -5.28 -6.25
C GLN A 430 1.60 -6.73 -5.90
N ARG A 431 0.60 -7.62 -5.82
CA ARG A 431 0.83 -9.04 -5.55
C ARG A 431 1.66 -9.71 -6.66
N ALA A 432 1.39 -9.39 -7.92
CA ALA A 432 2.17 -9.91 -9.04
C ALA A 432 3.63 -9.41 -9.00
N ALA A 433 3.83 -8.14 -8.65
CA ALA A 433 5.15 -7.55 -8.48
C ALA A 433 5.94 -8.20 -7.33
N GLU A 434 5.30 -8.39 -6.17
CA GLU A 434 5.90 -9.09 -5.03
C GLU A 434 6.27 -10.55 -5.34
N ALA A 435 5.39 -11.28 -6.03
CA ALA A 435 5.67 -12.65 -6.44
C ALA A 435 6.87 -12.70 -7.38
N SER A 436 6.92 -11.78 -8.35
CA SER A 436 8.04 -11.64 -9.28
C SER A 436 9.34 -11.28 -8.57
N LYS A 437 9.29 -10.39 -7.57
CA LYS A 437 10.46 -10.02 -6.76
C LYS A 437 10.98 -11.21 -5.95
N LYS A 438 10.10 -11.93 -5.24
CA LYS A 438 10.46 -13.15 -4.50
C LYS A 438 11.05 -14.23 -5.41
N GLU A 439 10.54 -14.36 -6.64
CA GLU A 439 11.09 -15.28 -7.63
C GLU A 439 12.50 -14.86 -8.10
N LYS A 440 12.73 -13.57 -8.36
CA LYS A 440 14.06 -13.03 -8.68
C LYS A 440 15.05 -13.26 -7.54
N GLU A 441 14.66 -12.94 -6.30
CA GLU A 441 15.49 -13.16 -5.09
C GLU A 441 15.83 -14.65 -4.91
N LYS A 442 14.85 -15.54 -5.12
CA LYS A 442 15.07 -16.99 -5.07
C LYS A 442 16.05 -17.46 -6.15
N LYS A 443 15.88 -17.01 -7.40
CA LYS A 443 16.80 -17.35 -8.51
C LYS A 443 18.21 -16.84 -8.24
N GLU A 444 18.35 -15.64 -7.67
CA GLU A 444 19.65 -15.09 -7.30
C GLU A 444 20.31 -15.87 -6.16
N ALA A 445 19.54 -16.28 -5.14
CA ALA A 445 20.03 -17.13 -4.06
C ALA A 445 20.45 -18.51 -4.56
N GLU A 446 19.66 -19.13 -5.44
CA GLU A 446 20.01 -20.40 -6.10
C GLU A 446 21.27 -20.27 -6.96
N ARG A 447 21.44 -19.14 -7.66
CA ARG A 447 22.65 -18.85 -8.43
C ARG A 447 23.87 -18.71 -7.52
N LYS A 448 23.78 -17.94 -6.44
CA LYS A 448 24.87 -17.79 -5.45
C LYS A 448 25.26 -19.13 -4.84
N LEU A 449 24.27 -19.97 -4.51
CA LEU A 449 24.52 -21.33 -3.98
C LEU A 449 25.23 -22.21 -5.01
N LYS A 450 24.87 -22.15 -6.30
CA LYS A 450 25.57 -22.87 -7.37
C LYS A 450 27.01 -22.38 -7.54
N GLU A 451 27.21 -21.05 -7.55
CA GLU A 451 28.55 -20.46 -7.64
C GLU A 451 29.43 -20.89 -6.44
N GLU A 452 28.87 -20.98 -5.23
CA GLU A 452 29.58 -21.51 -4.05
C GLU A 452 29.89 -23.01 -4.16
N GLN A 453 28.94 -23.82 -4.65
CA GLN A 453 29.15 -25.26 -4.86
C GLN A 453 30.21 -25.55 -5.92
N GLU A 454 30.17 -24.83 -7.05
CA GLU A 454 31.19 -24.92 -8.11
C GLU A 454 32.57 -24.51 -7.57
N ALA A 455 32.65 -23.42 -6.78
CA ALA A 455 33.91 -22.99 -6.18
C ALA A 455 34.52 -24.01 -5.21
N GLN A 456 33.68 -24.77 -4.47
CA GLN A 456 34.12 -25.87 -3.59
C GLN A 456 34.57 -27.11 -4.39
N LEU A 457 33.86 -27.46 -5.47
CA LEU A 457 34.25 -28.56 -6.36
C LEU A 457 35.60 -28.29 -7.03
N ASP A 458 35.79 -27.08 -7.57
CA ASP A 458 37.05 -26.64 -8.16
C ASP A 458 38.21 -26.70 -7.14
N GLU A 459 37.94 -26.40 -5.87
CA GLU A 459 38.96 -26.47 -4.80
C GLU A 459 39.36 -27.91 -4.48
N GLN A 460 38.39 -28.83 -4.40
CA GLN A 460 38.66 -30.26 -4.21
C GLN A 460 39.39 -30.88 -5.43
N GLU A 461 39.07 -30.45 -6.65
CA GLU A 461 39.72 -30.93 -7.86
C GLU A 461 41.18 -30.46 -7.94
N VAL A 462 41.45 -29.19 -7.63
CA VAL A 462 42.81 -28.65 -7.52
C VAL A 462 43.59 -29.38 -6.42
N GLU A 463 43.00 -29.66 -5.27
CA GLU A 463 43.66 -30.39 -4.18
C GLU A 463 44.02 -31.84 -4.60
N LYS A 464 43.10 -32.54 -5.29
CA LYS A 464 43.36 -33.88 -5.84
C LYS A 464 44.50 -33.89 -6.87
N LEU A 465 44.47 -32.96 -7.83
CA LEU A 465 45.51 -32.84 -8.86
C LEU A 465 46.86 -32.42 -8.28
N THR A 466 46.85 -31.59 -7.24
CA THR A 466 48.08 -31.19 -6.51
C THR A 466 48.66 -32.38 -5.75
N ASN A 467 47.82 -33.20 -5.11
CA ASN A 467 48.25 -34.40 -4.42
C ASN A 467 48.72 -35.52 -5.37
N SER A 468 48.17 -35.64 -6.58
CA SER A 468 48.63 -36.62 -7.60
C SER A 468 49.99 -36.24 -8.22
N THR A 469 50.30 -34.95 -8.27
CA THR A 469 51.57 -34.42 -8.78
C THR A 469 52.69 -34.37 -7.72
N GLN A 470 52.43 -34.84 -6.48
CA GLN A 470 53.40 -34.85 -5.37
C GLN A 470 53.68 -36.29 -4.90
N TRP A 471 54.93 -36.76 -4.96
CA TRP A 471 55.34 -38.08 -4.43
C TRP A 471 56.37 -37.90 -3.31
N GLY A 472 56.06 -38.38 -2.11
CA GLY A 472 56.99 -38.31 -0.96
C GLY A 472 57.34 -36.89 -0.50
N GLY A 473 56.42 -35.93 -0.61
CA GLY A 473 56.62 -34.55 -0.15
C GLY A 473 57.47 -33.67 -1.06
N LYS A 474 57.91 -34.19 -2.22
CA LYS A 474 58.58 -33.41 -3.27
C LYS A 474 57.71 -33.27 -4.52
N PRO A 475 57.74 -32.13 -5.19
CA PRO A 475 57.06 -31.98 -6.48
C PRO A 475 57.70 -32.94 -7.51
N ARG A 476 56.87 -33.70 -8.24
CA ARG A 476 57.28 -34.84 -9.09
C ARG A 476 58.27 -34.48 -10.22
N TYR A 477 58.46 -33.18 -10.52
CA TYR A 477 59.49 -32.71 -11.46
C TYR A 477 60.92 -33.06 -10.99
N GLU A 478 61.15 -33.22 -9.68
CA GLU A 478 62.48 -33.52 -9.12
C GLU A 478 62.82 -35.03 -9.10
N ALA A 479 61.86 -35.91 -9.34
CA ALA A 479 62.04 -37.36 -9.19
C ALA A 479 62.24 -38.13 -10.50
N LEU A 480 62.05 -37.50 -11.68
CA LEU A 480 62.06 -38.20 -12.98
C LEU A 480 63.12 -37.71 -13.98
N ASP A 481 63.95 -36.73 -13.61
CA ASP A 481 65.03 -36.18 -14.46
C ASP A 481 66.28 -37.08 -14.53
N ARG A 482 66.11 -38.40 -14.40
CA ARG A 482 67.18 -39.39 -14.61
C ARG A 482 66.97 -40.28 -15.83
N ASN A 483 65.77 -40.35 -16.43
CA ASN A 483 65.47 -41.31 -17.50
C ASN A 483 64.76 -40.75 -18.76
N GLY A 484 64.63 -39.43 -18.95
CA GLY A 484 64.34 -38.85 -20.27
C GLY A 484 62.99 -39.24 -20.92
N MET A 485 61.93 -39.47 -20.16
CA MET A 485 60.57 -39.61 -20.70
C MET A 485 59.61 -38.67 -19.97
N ASN A 486 59.37 -37.49 -20.55
CA ASN A 486 58.16 -36.73 -20.25
C ASN A 486 57.02 -37.32 -21.09
N GLY A 487 56.05 -37.97 -20.45
CA GLY A 487 54.82 -38.39 -21.11
C GLY A 487 53.85 -37.23 -21.32
N PRO A 488 52.97 -37.28 -22.35
CA PRO A 488 51.98 -36.23 -22.66
C PRO A 488 50.94 -35.97 -21.55
N GLU A 489 50.82 -36.86 -20.57
CA GLU A 489 49.85 -36.79 -19.46
C GLU A 489 50.20 -35.74 -18.39
N HIS A 490 51.47 -35.35 -18.26
CA HIS A 490 51.93 -34.49 -17.16
C HIS A 490 51.80 -32.98 -17.46
N TYR A 491 51.89 -32.61 -18.75
CA TYR A 491 51.60 -31.24 -19.21
C TYR A 491 50.11 -30.94 -19.16
N THR A 492 49.27 -31.95 -19.38
CA THR A 492 47.82 -31.84 -19.35
C THR A 492 47.26 -31.59 -17.94
N GLU A 493 47.81 -32.20 -16.89
CA GLU A 493 47.38 -31.93 -15.50
C GLU A 493 47.73 -30.51 -15.04
N LEU A 494 48.89 -29.96 -15.41
CA LEU A 494 49.26 -28.58 -15.07
C LEU A 494 48.42 -27.55 -15.83
N GLU A 495 48.13 -27.79 -17.10
CA GLU A 495 47.20 -26.98 -17.90
C GLU A 495 45.77 -27.00 -17.34
N GLN A 496 45.33 -28.14 -16.79
CA GLN A 496 44.05 -28.24 -16.09
C GLN A 496 44.02 -27.38 -14.82
N ILE A 497 45.07 -27.40 -14.00
CA ILE A 497 45.16 -26.56 -12.79
C ILE A 497 45.14 -25.07 -13.13
N THR A 498 45.89 -24.61 -14.14
CA THR A 498 45.85 -23.20 -14.59
C THR A 498 44.49 -22.83 -15.17
N SER A 499 43.88 -23.69 -15.99
CA SER A 499 42.53 -23.48 -16.53
C SER A 499 41.45 -23.34 -15.45
N ILE A 500 41.54 -24.13 -14.35
CA ILE A 500 40.63 -24.02 -13.21
C ILE A 500 40.87 -22.70 -12.46
N LYS A 501 42.14 -22.30 -12.24
CA LYS A 501 42.49 -21.03 -11.59
C LYS A 501 42.02 -19.81 -12.39
N ASP A 502 42.14 -19.84 -13.71
CA ASP A 502 41.69 -18.75 -14.60
C ASP A 502 40.15 -18.63 -14.60
N ARG A 503 39.41 -19.75 -14.59
CA ARG A 503 37.95 -19.75 -14.37
C ARG A 503 37.56 -19.14 -13.03
N LYS A 504 38.27 -19.49 -11.94
CA LYS A 504 38.05 -18.88 -10.61
C LYS A 504 38.27 -17.36 -10.63
N ALA A 505 39.30 -16.89 -11.31
CA ALA A 505 39.59 -15.45 -11.44
C ALA A 505 38.51 -14.71 -12.24
N ALA A 506 38.04 -15.30 -13.33
CA ALA A 506 36.97 -14.75 -14.16
C ALA A 506 35.61 -14.67 -13.42
N ASN A 507 35.25 -15.73 -12.69
CA ASN A 507 34.03 -15.74 -11.87
C ASN A 507 34.08 -14.69 -10.76
N LYS A 508 35.21 -14.56 -10.06
CA LYS A 508 35.40 -13.55 -9.00
C LYS A 508 35.31 -12.11 -9.53
N ALA A 509 35.81 -11.86 -10.74
CA ALA A 509 35.69 -10.56 -11.41
C ALA A 509 34.22 -10.24 -11.76
N ASN A 510 33.46 -11.22 -12.26
CA ASN A 510 32.03 -11.05 -12.56
C ASN A 510 31.19 -10.80 -11.29
N THR A 511 31.48 -11.48 -10.17
CA THR A 511 30.77 -11.24 -8.90
C THR A 511 31.06 -9.84 -8.35
N ALA A 512 32.29 -9.32 -8.51
CA ALA A 512 32.66 -7.97 -8.08
C ALA A 512 31.99 -6.85 -8.92
N VAL A 513 31.78 -7.08 -10.21
CA VAL A 513 31.07 -6.13 -11.10
C VAL A 513 29.57 -6.06 -10.73
N VAL A 514 28.97 -7.18 -10.33
CA VAL A 514 27.57 -7.22 -9.86
C VAL A 514 27.42 -6.61 -8.45
N ALA A 515 28.39 -6.81 -7.55
CA ALA A 515 28.38 -6.21 -6.21
C ALA A 515 28.51 -4.67 -6.25
N ASN A 516 29.29 -4.12 -7.20
CA ASN A 516 29.45 -2.68 -7.39
C ASN A 516 28.29 -1.99 -8.13
N SER A 517 27.29 -2.74 -8.58
CA SER A 517 26.06 -2.21 -9.20
C SER A 517 24.83 -2.30 -8.28
N MET A 518 25.01 -2.69 -7.02
CA MET A 518 24.00 -2.61 -5.96
C MET A 518 24.24 -1.40 -5.05
N PRO A 519 23.20 -0.66 -4.64
CA PRO A 519 23.33 0.26 -3.53
C PRO A 519 23.54 -0.56 -2.24
N ILE A 520 24.66 -0.33 -1.55
CA ILE A 520 24.85 -0.79 -0.18
C ILE A 520 23.93 0.09 0.69
N VAL A 521 22.73 -0.39 0.97
CA VAL A 521 21.88 0.23 2.00
C VAL A 521 22.39 -0.26 3.36
N ASP A 522 23.21 0.56 3.99
CA ASP A 522 23.57 0.41 5.41
C ASP A 522 22.34 0.75 6.26
N TYR A 523 21.79 -0.25 6.93
CA TYR A 523 20.58 -0.15 7.76
C TYR A 523 20.85 0.26 9.21
N SER A 524 22.04 0.80 9.53
CA SER A 524 22.43 0.99 10.92
C SER A 524 22.14 2.36 11.54
N ASP A 525 21.79 3.42 10.81
CA ASP A 525 21.48 4.72 11.44
C ASP A 525 20.54 5.60 10.61
N ALA A 526 19.22 5.45 10.80
CA ALA A 526 18.22 6.45 10.40
C ALA A 526 17.47 6.93 11.64
N LYS A 527 18.12 7.81 12.41
CA LYS A 527 17.51 8.55 13.51
C LYS A 527 16.72 9.73 12.92
N VAL A 528 15.43 9.53 12.63
CA VAL A 528 14.56 10.64 12.21
C VAL A 528 13.80 11.18 13.42
N ARG A 529 14.07 12.46 13.71
CA ARG A 529 13.37 13.30 14.69
C ARG A 529 11.93 13.52 14.22
N PHE A 530 10.98 13.32 15.12
CA PHE A 530 9.60 13.80 14.96
C PHE A 530 9.54 15.31 15.23
N GLU A 531 9.20 16.10 14.22
CA GLU A 531 8.51 17.38 14.42
C GLU A 531 7.02 17.16 14.17
N THR A 532 6.23 17.33 15.21
CA THR A 532 4.77 17.24 15.19
C THR A 532 4.17 18.50 14.58
N GLY A 533 3.36 18.35 13.54
CA GLY A 533 2.53 19.42 12.98
C GLY A 533 1.16 18.90 12.57
N VAL A 534 0.18 19.17 13.45
CA VAL A 534 -1.30 19.16 13.27
C VAL A 534 -2.01 17.81 13.20
#